data_AF-U1MZT9-F1
#
_entry.id   AF-U1MZT9-F1
#
_cell.length_a   1.000
_cell.length_b   1.000
_cell.length_c   1.000
_cell.angle_alpha   90.00
_cell.angle_beta   90.00
_cell.angle_gamma   90.00
#
_symmetry.space_group_name_H-M   'P 1'
#
loop_
_entity.id
_entity.type
_entity.pdbx_description
1 polymer ?
#
loop_
_entity_poly.entity_id
_entity_poly.type
_entity_poly.pdbx_seq_one_letter_code
_entity_poly.pdbx_strand_id
1 'polypeptide(L)' 'MILFFRTDERRAIFDALSLGTMVHVFLDFLVIRTDAMTPPYLYPLTWAPLPSGGIYLSSDIWYSLIALLVSGIILYLD' A
#
# COMPACT_ATOMS: atom_id res chain seq x y z
N MET A 1 -22.51 22.33 -3.88
CA MET A 1 -21.87 22.51 -5.20
C MET A 1 -21.96 21.18 -5.94
N ILE A 2 -22.94 21.01 -6.83
CA ILE A 2 -23.10 19.78 -7.62
C ILE A 2 -22.31 20.01 -8.91
N LEU A 3 -21.26 19.22 -9.09
CA LEU A 3 -20.37 19.35 -10.24
C LEU A 3 -21.08 18.81 -11.49
N PHE A 4 -21.54 19.73 -12.35
CA PHE A 4 -22.13 19.43 -13.66
C PHE A 4 -21.03 19.03 -14.65
N PHE A 5 -20.33 17.92 -14.40
CA PHE A 5 -19.48 17.31 -15.41
C PHE A 5 -20.34 16.64 -16.47
N ARG A 6 -19.91 16.76 -17.72
CA ARG A 6 -20.51 16.09 -18.87
C ARG A 6 -20.37 14.57 -18.69
N THR A 7 -21.34 13.78 -19.16
CA THR A 7 -21.45 12.34 -18.82
C THR A 7 -20.20 11.53 -19.19
N ASP A 8 -19.52 11.96 -20.25
CA ASP A 8 -18.22 11.50 -20.74
C ASP A 8 -17.08 11.76 -19.74
N GLU A 9 -17.04 12.93 -19.11
CA GLU A 9 -16.00 13.31 -18.13
C GLU A 9 -16.20 12.60 -16.78
N ARG A 10 -17.44 12.30 -16.41
CA ARG A 10 -17.76 11.65 -15.13
C ARG A 10 -17.07 10.30 -14.96
N ARG A 11 -16.95 9.52 -16.05
CA ARG A 11 -16.27 8.22 -16.02
C ARG A 11 -14.78 8.39 -15.80
N ALA A 12 -14.14 9.26 -16.56
CA ALA A 12 -12.71 9.54 -16.41
C ALA A 12 -12.37 10.05 -15.00
N ILE A 13 -13.22 10.91 -14.43
CA ILE A 13 -13.04 11.43 -13.07
C ILE A 13 -13.22 10.31 -12.04
N PHE A 14 -14.24 9.48 -12.18
CA PHE A 14 -14.45 8.33 -11.29
C PHE A 14 -13.27 7.36 -11.34
N ASP A 15 -12.78 7.05 -12.54
CA ASP A 15 -11.65 6.14 -12.73
C ASP A 15 -10.36 6.72 -12.12
N ALA A 16 -10.08 8.01 -12.35
CA ALA A 16 -8.91 8.69 -11.78
C ALA A 16 -8.95 8.73 -10.25
N LEU A 17 -10.12 9.03 -9.66
CA LEU A 17 -10.30 9.03 -8.21
C LEU A 17 -10.14 7.62 -7.64
N SER A 18 -10.77 6.61 -8.26
CA SER A 18 -10.68 5.21 -7.83
C SER A 18 -9.24 4.71 -7.88
N LEU A 19 -8.52 5.01 -8.98
CA LEU A 19 -7.11 4.66 -9.13
C LEU A 19 -6.25 5.37 -8.09
N GLY A 20 -6.47 6.67 -7.88
CA GLY A 20 -5.75 7.45 -6.86
C GLY A 20 -5.93 6.88 -5.46
N THR A 21 -7.16 6.50 -5.09
CA THR A 21 -7.45 5.84 -3.81
C THR A 21 -6.75 4.47 -3.72
N MET A 22 -6.80 3.65 -4.77
CA MET A 22 -6.12 2.35 -4.78
C MET A 22 -4.61 2.49 -4.61
N VAL A 23 -3.98 3.42 -5.34
CA VAL A 23 -2.54 3.70 -5.25
C VAL A 23 -2.18 4.20 -3.85
N HIS A 24 -2.99 5.09 -3.27
CA HIS A 24 -2.74 5.61 -1.93
C HIS A 24 -2.77 4.49 -0.88
N VAL A 25 -3.81 3.66 -0.87
CA VAL A 25 -3.94 2.50 0.04
C VAL A 25 -2.79 1.50 -0.17
N PHE A 26 -2.40 1.26 -1.42
CA PHE A 26 -1.27 0.40 -1.73
C PHE A 26 0.04 0.95 -1.16
N LEU A 27 0.32 2.24 -1.35
CA LEU A 27 1.52 2.86 -0.80
C LEU A 27 1.54 2.83 0.73
N ASP A 28 0.40 3.05 1.38
CA ASP A 28 0.26 2.94 2.84
C ASP A 28 0.56 1.54 3.37
N PHE A 29 0.23 0.49 2.62
CA PHE A 29 0.64 -0.87 2.95
C PHE A 29 2.16 -1.04 2.97
N LEU A 30 2.89 -0.27 2.15
CA LEU A 30 4.35 -0.32 2.08
C LEU A 30 5.03 0.58 3.13
N VAL A 31 4.31 1.51 3.77
CA VAL A 31 4.91 2.45 4.73
C VAL A 31 5.38 1.73 5.99
N ILE A 32 6.62 2.00 6.40
CA ILE A 32 7.20 1.55 7.68
C ILE A 32 6.49 2.27 8.82
N ARG A 33 5.89 1.51 9.73
CA ARG A 33 5.28 2.04 10.94
C ARG A 33 5.72 1.23 12.15
N THR A 34 5.95 1.91 13.26
CA THR A 34 6.40 1.31 14.52
C THR A 34 5.31 0.49 15.20
N ASP A 35 4.04 0.78 14.91
CA ASP A 35 2.86 0.10 15.45
C ASP A 35 2.29 -0.98 14.53
N ALA A 36 2.88 -1.17 13.33
CA ALA A 36 2.41 -2.07 12.29
C ALA A 36 0.93 -1.89 11.88
N MET A 37 0.34 -0.72 12.12
CA MET A 37 -1.08 -0.44 11.85
C MET A 37 -1.24 0.78 10.96
N THR A 38 -2.13 0.68 9.96
CA THR A 38 -2.51 1.83 9.14
C THR A 38 -3.60 2.66 9.86
N PRO A 39 -3.65 3.98 9.64
CA PRO A 39 -4.78 4.82 10.03
C PRO A 39 -6.09 4.30 9.42
N PRO A 40 -7.25 4.64 9.99
CA PRO A 40 -8.56 4.18 9.52
C PRO A 40 -8.97 4.90 8.21
N TYR A 41 -8.30 4.57 7.11
CA TYR A 41 -8.51 5.19 5.80
C TYR A 41 -9.88 4.88 5.18
N LEU A 42 -10.52 3.81 5.62
CA LEU A 42 -11.87 3.44 5.18
C LEU A 42 -12.97 4.19 5.95
N TYR A 43 -12.63 5.17 6.78
CA TYR A 43 -13.64 6.03 7.41
C TYR A 43 -14.46 6.76 6.34
N PRO A 44 -15.81 6.81 6.44
CA PRO A 44 -16.64 6.41 7.59
C PRO A 44 -17.18 4.98 7.55
N LEU A 45 -16.80 4.16 6.56
CA LEU A 45 -17.27 2.78 6.46
C LEU A 45 -16.78 1.92 7.63
N THR A 46 -15.55 2.15 8.07
CA THR A 46 -15.01 1.50 9.27
C THR A 46 -13.95 2.36 9.96
N TRP A 47 -13.85 2.18 11.27
CA TRP A 47 -12.81 2.76 12.13
C TRP A 47 -11.68 1.76 12.42
N ALA A 48 -11.77 0.53 11.90
CA ALA A 48 -10.77 -0.49 12.13
C ALA A 48 -9.44 -0.11 11.45
N PRO A 49 -8.32 -0.12 12.19
CA PRO A 49 -7.00 -0.05 11.57
C PRO A 49 -6.76 -1.35 10.78
N LEU A 50 -6.21 -1.22 9.58
CA LEU A 50 -5.75 -2.38 8.81
C LEU A 50 -4.28 -2.65 9.17
N PRO A 51 -3.82 -3.91 9.12
CA PRO A 51 -2.41 -4.22 9.29
C PRO A 51 -1.59 -3.48 8.22
N SER A 52 -0.56 -2.74 8.63
CA SER A 52 0.43 -2.27 7.65
C SER A 52 1.31 -3.46 7.26
N GLY A 53 1.71 -3.55 5.98
CA GLY A 53 2.49 -4.68 5.48
C GLY A 53 3.87 -4.80 6.13
N GLY A 54 4.34 -3.73 6.80
CA GLY A 54 5.60 -3.72 7.52
C GLY A 54 6.82 -3.99 6.63
N ILE A 55 6.68 -3.90 5.30
CA ILE A 55 7.58 -4.61 4.39
C ILE A 55 9.00 -4.06 4.30
N TYR A 56 9.23 -2.88 4.86
CA TYR A 56 10.54 -2.26 4.97
C TYR A 56 10.96 -2.05 6.43
N LEU A 57 10.27 -2.66 7.40
CA LEU A 57 10.67 -2.63 8.79
C LEU A 57 11.96 -3.45 8.91
N SER A 58 13.09 -2.78 9.19
CA SER A 58 14.41 -3.42 9.25
C SER A 58 14.52 -4.51 10.33
N SER A 59 13.60 -4.51 11.31
CA SER A 59 13.50 -5.53 12.34
C SER A 59 12.70 -6.78 11.93
N ASP A 60 12.07 -6.81 10.75
CA ASP A 60 11.36 -8.02 10.29
C ASP A 60 12.35 -9.07 9.77
N ILE A 61 12.41 -10.20 10.49
CA ILE A 61 13.34 -11.30 10.21
C ILE A 61 13.17 -11.87 8.79
N TRP A 62 11.95 -11.82 8.24
CA TRP A 62 11.64 -12.38 6.93
C TRP A 62 12.37 -11.68 5.78
N TYR A 63 12.56 -10.37 5.82
CA TYR A 63 13.34 -9.65 4.79
C TYR A 63 14.81 -10.00 4.87
N SER A 64 15.34 -10.19 6.08
CA SER A 64 16.70 -10.67 6.28
C SER A 64 16.87 -12.10 5.74
N LEU A 65 15.88 -12.98 5.95
CA LEU A 65 15.88 -14.34 5.41
C LEU A 65 15.82 -14.36 3.87
N ILE A 66 14.98 -13.52 3.26
CA ILE A 66 14.91 -13.38 1.80
C ILE A 66 16.24 -12.86 1.24
N ALA A 67 16.81 -11.80 1.83
CA ALA A 67 18.09 -11.25 1.41
C ALA A 67 19.23 -12.26 1.52
N LEU A 68 19.25 -13.05 2.60
CA LEU A 68 20.22 -14.12 2.82
C LEU A 68 20.07 -15.24 1.78
N LEU A 69 18.84 -15.62 1.45
CA LEU A 69 18.54 -16.61 0.41
C LEU A 69 18.99 -16.14 -0.98
N VAL A 70 18.65 -14.90 -1.35
CA VAL A 70 19.08 -14.29 -2.63
C VAL A 70 20.60 -14.22 -2.70
N SER A 71 21.26 -13.78 -1.62
CA SER A 71 22.72 -13.73 -1.55
C SER A 71 23.36 -15.11 -1.70
N GLY A 72 22.78 -16.14 -1.09
CA GLY A 72 23.24 -17.53 -1.22
C GLY A 72 23.08 -18.08 -2.64
N ILE A 73 21.99 -17.71 -3.34
CA ILE A 73 21.79 -18.07 -4.75
C ILE A 73 22.87 -17.42 -5.61
N ILE A 74 23.14 -16.13 -5.43
CA ILE A 74 24.19 -15.42 -6.18
C ILE A 74 25.55 -16.09 -5.94
N LEU A 75 25.89 -16.36 -4.67
CA LEU A 75 27.14 -17.04 -4.30
C LEU A 75 27.27 -18.46 -4.91
N TYR A 76 26.15 -19.15 -5.12
CA TYR A 76 26.14 -20.47 -5.76
C TYR A 76 26.29 -20.40 -7.28
N LEU A 77 25.82 -19.31 -7.89
CA LEU A 77 25.83 -19.10 -9.34
C LEU A 77 27.12 -18.44 -9.85
N ASP A 78 27.84 -17.71 -8.99
CA ASP A 78 29.20 -17.18 -9.23
C ASP A 78 30.26 -18.30 -9.15
#